data_AF-A0A1I8EXE5-F1
#
_entry.id   AF-A0A1I8EXE5-F1
#
_cell.length_a   1.000
_cell.length_b   1.000
_cell.length_c   1.000
_cell.angle_alpha   90.00
_cell.angle_beta   90.00
_cell.angle_gamma   90.00
#
_symmetry.space_group_name_H-M   'P 1'
#
loop_
_entity.id
_entity.type
_entity.pdbx_description
1 polymer ?
#
loop_
_entity_poly.entity_id
_entity_poly.type
_entity_poly.pdbx_seq_one_letter_code
_entity_poly.pdbx_strand_id
1 'polypeptide(L)'
;MTSPISFVVLLCIISYAKSKIYFQEQFKDGDGWKKRWILSEYRNDYGKFNLSCGQFYNDPEENLGLTTTEDIKNYAISAKFPKFSNKDKLLIIQYATKRFTLPYDDCGGLYIKV
;
A
#
# COMPACT_ATOMS: atom_id res chain seq x y z
N MET A 1 10.63 -19.90 -35.49
CA MET A 1 12.03 -19.64 -35.12
C MET A 1 12.14 -18.17 -34.73
N THR A 2 12.16 -17.84 -33.43
CA THR A 2 12.33 -16.45 -32.98
C THR A 2 13.75 -16.02 -33.27
N SER A 3 13.92 -14.94 -34.04
CA SER A 3 15.25 -14.41 -34.40
C SER A 3 16.03 -14.00 -33.15
N PRO A 4 17.31 -14.34 -33.02
CA PRO A 4 18.15 -13.91 -31.89
C PRO A 4 18.20 -12.38 -31.75
N ILE A 5 17.98 -11.65 -32.84
CA ILE A 5 17.88 -10.18 -32.85
C ILE A 5 16.64 -9.72 -32.09
N SER A 6 15.48 -10.37 -32.27
CA SER A 6 14.27 -10.06 -31.50
C SER A 6 14.48 -10.27 -30.00
N PHE A 7 15.24 -11.30 -29.62
CA PHE A 7 15.52 -11.59 -28.21
C PHE A 7 16.45 -10.54 -27.60
N VAL A 8 17.49 -10.11 -28.32
CA VAL A 8 18.41 -9.04 -27.89
C VAL A 8 17.69 -7.69 -27.77
N VAL A 9 16.84 -7.34 -28.75
CA VAL A 9 16.05 -6.10 -28.71
C VAL A 9 15.09 -6.11 -27.52
N LEU A 10 14.44 -7.24 -27.22
CA LEU A 10 13.56 -7.39 -26.07
C LEU A 10 14.30 -7.19 -24.75
N LEU A 11 15.48 -7.79 -24.58
CA LEU A 11 16.33 -7.62 -23.40
C LEU A 11 16.78 -6.16 -23.21
N CYS A 12 17.10 -5.45 -24.30
CA CYS A 12 17.45 -4.03 -24.25
C CYS A 12 16.28 -3.14 -23.80
N ILE A 13 15.05 -3.41 -24.28
CA ILE A 13 13.85 -2.65 -23.89
C ILE A 13 13.55 -2.85 -22.39
N ILE A 14 13.64 -4.09 -21.90
CA ILE A 14 13.41 -4.41 -20.47
C ILE A 14 14.42 -3.70 -19.57
N SER A 15 15.70 -3.61 -19.99
CA SER A 15 16.75 -2.92 -19.23
C SER A 15 16.53 -1.40 -19.14
N TYR A 16 15.82 -0.81 -20.12
CA TYR A 16 15.51 0.62 -20.14
C TYR A 16 14.30 0.99 -19.27
N ALA A 17 13.39 0.05 -19.00
CA ALA A 17 12.20 0.25 -18.18
C ALA A 17 12.51 0.21 -16.66
N LYS A 18 13.44 1.03 -16.17
CA LYS A 18 13.76 1.14 -14.74
C LYS A 18 12.86 2.19 -14.08
N SER A 19 11.93 1.75 -13.23
CA SER A 19 11.17 2.63 -12.34
C SER A 19 11.88 2.81 -11.01
N LYS A 20 11.79 4.01 -10.42
CA LYS A 20 12.29 4.26 -9.07
C LYS A 20 11.16 4.03 -8.06
N ILE A 21 11.35 3.09 -7.15
CA ILE A 21 10.41 2.82 -6.06
C ILE A 21 10.77 3.75 -4.90
N TYR A 22 9.88 4.69 -4.58
CA TYR A 22 10.06 5.62 -3.46
C TYR A 22 9.51 5.06 -2.14
N PHE A 23 8.44 4.28 -2.22
CA PHE A 23 7.80 3.64 -1.08
C PHE A 23 7.15 2.34 -1.52
N GLN A 24 7.32 1.29 -0.74
CA GLN A 24 6.67 0.00 -0.93
C GLN A 24 6.40 -0.60 0.44
N GLU A 25 5.15 -1.01 0.68
CA GLU A 25 4.73 -1.69 1.90
C GLU A 25 3.85 -2.88 1.50
N GLN A 26 4.18 -4.05 2.05
CA GLN A 26 3.45 -5.29 1.81
C GLN A 26 3.15 -6.04 3.12
N PHE A 27 3.59 -5.50 4.27
CA PHE A 27 3.31 -6.04 5.60
C PHE A 27 3.77 -7.50 5.84
N LYS A 28 4.73 -8.00 5.05
CA LYS A 28 5.20 -9.41 5.11
C LYS A 28 6.18 -9.71 6.23
N ASP A 29 6.61 -8.70 7.00
CA ASP A 29 7.65 -8.82 8.02
C ASP A 29 7.08 -8.83 9.45
N GLY A 30 5.89 -9.39 9.61
CA GLY A 30 5.19 -9.50 10.89
C GLY A 30 4.98 -8.12 11.52
N ASP A 31 5.46 -7.93 12.74
CA ASP A 31 5.32 -6.66 13.49
C ASP A 31 6.25 -5.53 13.02
N GLY A 32 7.08 -5.74 11.99
CA GLY A 32 8.02 -4.73 11.49
C GLY A 32 7.35 -3.42 11.04
N TRP A 33 6.10 -3.48 10.58
CA TRP A 33 5.31 -2.30 10.19
C TRP A 33 5.18 -1.26 11.32
N LYS A 34 5.12 -1.69 12.59
CA LYS A 34 5.00 -0.80 13.76
C LYS A 34 6.19 0.16 13.89
N LYS A 35 7.34 -0.16 13.29
CA LYS A 35 8.51 0.73 13.24
C LYS A 35 8.45 1.75 12.09
N ARG A 36 7.66 1.47 11.05
CA ARG A 36 7.56 2.30 9.84
C ARG A 36 6.35 3.23 9.87
N TRP A 37 5.27 2.79 10.50
CA TRP A 37 4.00 3.49 10.57
C TRP A 37 3.78 4.11 11.95
N ILE A 38 3.53 5.42 11.98
CA ILE A 38 3.39 6.22 13.19
C ILE A 38 1.95 6.71 13.28
N LEU A 39 1.27 6.43 14.40
CA LEU A 39 -0.07 6.93 14.69
C LEU A 39 0.00 8.41 15.05
N SER A 40 -0.99 9.19 14.62
CA SER A 40 -1.06 10.60 14.97
C SER A 40 -1.39 10.79 16.45
N GLU A 41 -0.68 11.72 17.10
CA GLU A 41 -0.94 12.14 18.48
C GLU A 41 -1.77 13.44 18.56
N TYR A 42 -2.29 13.94 17.43
CA TYR A 42 -3.07 15.18 17.41
C TYR A 42 -4.36 15.08 18.23
N ARG A 43 -4.94 13.88 18.31
CA ARG A 43 -6.13 13.56 19.12
C ARG A 43 -5.92 12.23 19.82
N ASN A 44 -6.53 12.08 20.99
CA ASN A 44 -6.44 10.87 21.80
C ASN A 44 -7.52 9.82 21.45
N ASP A 45 -8.48 10.16 20.58
CA ASP A 45 -9.65 9.33 20.28
C ASP A 45 -9.57 8.64 18.91
N TYR A 46 -8.42 8.69 18.24
CA TYR A 46 -8.19 7.96 16.98
C TYR A 46 -8.37 6.45 17.18
N GLY A 47 -8.96 5.80 16.18
CA GLY A 47 -9.11 4.35 16.14
C GLY A 47 -7.77 3.65 15.93
N LYS A 48 -7.72 2.38 16.34
CA LYS A 48 -6.51 1.55 16.26
C LYS A 48 -6.41 0.78 14.95
N PHE A 49 -5.19 0.65 14.47
CA PHE A 49 -4.85 -0.22 13.35
C PHE A 49 -4.26 -1.54 13.83
N ASN A 50 -4.57 -2.61 13.10
CA ASN A 50 -3.88 -3.89 13.22
C ASN A 50 -3.60 -4.48 11.83
N LEU A 51 -2.78 -5.52 11.75
CA LEU A 51 -2.68 -6.33 10.53
C LEU A 51 -3.73 -7.43 10.54
N SER A 52 -4.44 -7.58 9.42
CA SER A 52 -5.39 -8.67 9.21
C SER A 52 -5.56 -8.92 7.71
N CYS A 53 -5.82 -10.17 7.35
CA CYS A 53 -6.31 -10.54 6.02
C CYS A 53 -7.86 -10.53 5.94
N GLY A 54 -8.51 -10.35 7.10
CA GLY A 54 -9.95 -10.28 7.29
C GLY A 54 -10.65 -11.63 7.32
N GLN A 55 -11.99 -11.62 7.19
CA GLN A 55 -12.81 -12.83 7.33
C GLN A 55 -12.75 -13.77 6.11
N PHE A 56 -12.45 -13.23 4.94
CA PHE A 56 -12.40 -13.97 3.68
C PHE A 56 -11.14 -13.53 2.92
N TYR A 57 -10.28 -14.45 2.52
CA TYR A 57 -9.03 -14.16 1.81
C TYR A 57 -8.69 -15.33 0.89
N ASN A 58 -7.94 -15.05 -0.18
CA ASN A 58 -7.43 -16.11 -1.06
C ASN A 58 -6.11 -16.66 -0.50
N ASP A 59 -5.22 -15.75 -0.10
CA ASP A 59 -3.94 -16.08 0.51
C ASP A 59 -3.74 -15.17 1.74
N PRO A 60 -3.62 -15.74 2.96
CA PRO A 60 -3.53 -14.95 4.18
C PRO A 60 -2.24 -14.12 4.28
N GLU A 61 -1.14 -14.56 3.68
CA GLU A 61 0.14 -13.85 3.72
C GLU A 61 0.15 -12.70 2.70
N GLU A 62 -0.36 -12.94 1.49
CA GLU A 62 -0.44 -11.91 0.44
C GLU A 62 -1.58 -10.90 0.66
N ASN A 63 -2.61 -11.27 1.43
CA ASN A 63 -3.73 -10.39 1.73
C ASN A 63 -3.63 -9.72 3.11
N LEU A 64 -2.52 -9.90 3.82
CA LEU A 64 -2.27 -9.20 5.07
C LEU A 64 -2.15 -7.69 4.81
N GLY A 65 -2.95 -6.90 5.52
CA GLY A 65 -2.97 -5.45 5.34
C GLY A 65 -3.39 -4.70 6.58
N LEU A 66 -3.11 -3.40 6.56
CA LEU A 66 -3.50 -2.49 7.62
C LEU A 66 -5.04 -2.38 7.68
N THR A 67 -5.61 -2.77 8.83
CA THR A 67 -7.05 -2.90 9.05
C THR A 67 -7.49 -2.02 10.21
N THR A 68 -8.57 -1.27 10.01
CA THR A 68 -9.27 -0.47 11.03
C THR A 68 -10.06 -1.40 11.96
N THR A 69 -10.00 -1.17 13.28
CA THR A 69 -10.51 -2.15 14.27
C THR A 69 -11.76 -1.70 15.04
N GLU A 70 -12.19 -0.46 14.85
CA GLU A 70 -13.26 0.19 15.62
C GLU A 70 -14.22 0.97 14.72
N ASP A 71 -15.52 0.84 14.96
CA ASP A 71 -16.57 1.57 14.23
C ASP A 71 -16.65 3.03 14.67
N ILE A 72 -17.08 3.92 13.76
CA ILE A 72 -17.35 5.34 14.04
C ILE A 72 -16.12 6.06 14.63
N LYS A 73 -14.94 5.69 14.15
CA LYS A 73 -13.66 6.31 14.52
C LYS A 73 -13.04 7.04 13.34
N ASN A 74 -12.37 8.14 13.64
CA ASN A 74 -11.39 8.71 12.73
C ASN A 74 -10.08 7.94 12.86
N TYR A 75 -9.35 7.84 11.76
CA TYR A 75 -8.08 7.13 11.71
C TYR A 75 -6.99 8.04 11.15
N ALA A 76 -5.82 8.01 11.79
CA ALA A 76 -4.68 8.81 11.38
C ALA A 76 -3.37 8.06 11.67
N ILE A 77 -2.74 7.57 10.60
CA ILE A 77 -1.45 6.91 10.63
C ILE A 77 -0.67 7.31 9.38
N SER A 78 0.65 7.38 9.47
CA SER A 78 1.50 7.74 8.34
C SER A 78 2.81 6.97 8.36
N ALA A 79 3.36 6.69 7.19
CA ALA A 79 4.69 6.12 7.02
C ALA A 79 5.56 7.11 6.26
N LYS A 80 6.79 7.31 6.76
CA LYS A 80 7.75 8.21 6.14
C LYS A 80 8.48 7.50 5.00
N PHE A 81 8.68 8.22 3.89
CA PHE A 81 9.53 7.79 2.78
C PHE A 81 10.54 8.90 2.41
N PRO A 82 11.60 8.59 1.64
CA PRO A 82 12.57 9.60 1.23
C PRO A 82 11.90 10.75 0.48
N LYS A 83 12.27 11.99 0.82
CA LYS A 83 11.79 13.17 0.11
C LYS A 83 12.17 13.09 -1.37
N PHE A 84 11.23 13.39 -2.25
CA PHE A 84 11.45 13.44 -3.70
C PHE A 84 10.59 14.52 -4.35
N SER A 85 10.84 14.79 -5.63
CA SER A 85 9.98 15.60 -6.50
C SER A 85 9.67 14.80 -7.76
N ASN A 86 8.41 14.86 -8.21
CA ASN A 86 7.96 14.27 -9.47
C ASN A 86 7.90 15.31 -10.60
N LYS A 87 8.51 16.48 -10.45
CA LYS A 87 8.57 17.46 -11.55
C LYS A 87 9.14 16.79 -12.80
N ASP A 88 8.45 16.97 -13.92
CA ASP A 88 8.81 16.41 -15.24
C ASP A 88 8.86 14.87 -15.29
N LYS A 89 8.26 14.18 -14.31
CA LYS A 89 8.22 12.72 -14.21
C LYS A 89 6.81 12.22 -13.86
N LEU A 90 6.46 11.05 -14.38
CA LEU A 90 5.22 10.37 -13.99
C LEU A 90 5.31 9.94 -12.52
N LEU A 91 4.30 10.28 -11.73
CA LEU A 91 4.10 9.75 -10.39
C LEU A 91 3.03 8.67 -10.44
N ILE A 92 3.37 7.47 -9.98
CA ILE A 92 2.43 6.37 -9.84
C ILE A 92 2.25 6.12 -8.35
N ILE A 93 1.00 6.21 -7.89
CA ILE A 93 0.59 5.86 -6.54
C ILE A 93 -0.39 4.70 -6.68
N GLN A 94 -0.05 3.56 -6.08
CA GLN A 94 -0.86 2.35 -6.15
C GLN A 94 -1.01 1.74 -4.77
N TYR A 95 -2.24 1.39 -4.42
CA TYR A 95 -2.58 0.69 -3.19
C TYR A 95 -3.85 -0.15 -3.44
N ALA A 96 -4.02 -1.20 -2.64
CA ALA A 96 -5.21 -2.03 -2.67
C ALA A 96 -6.08 -1.69 -1.46
N THR A 97 -7.40 -1.71 -1.65
CA THR A 97 -8.38 -1.49 -0.58
C THR A 97 -9.37 -2.65 -0.56
N LYS A 98 -9.83 -3.01 0.64
CA LYS A 98 -10.83 -4.04 0.84
C LYS A 98 -11.79 -3.61 1.92
N ARG A 99 -13.09 -3.70 1.63
CA ARG A 99 -14.17 -3.50 2.62
C ARG A 99 -14.63 -4.88 3.09
N PHE A 100 -14.80 -5.02 4.41
CA PHE A 100 -15.33 -6.23 5.03
C PHE A 100 -16.82 -6.10 5.39
N THR A 101 -17.37 -4.90 5.25
CA THR A 101 -18.75 -4.52 5.53
C THR A 101 -19.59 -4.54 4.26
N LEU A 102 -20.91 -4.67 4.43
CA LEU A 102 -21.83 -4.60 3.31
C LEU A 102 -21.98 -3.15 2.82
N PRO A 103 -22.17 -2.91 1.50
CA PRO A 103 -22.13 -1.57 0.94
C PRO A 103 -23.12 -0.56 1.53
N TYR A 104 -24.23 -1.04 2.11
CA TYR A 104 -25.28 -0.19 2.66
C TYR A 104 -25.05 0.22 4.12
N ASP A 105 -24.14 -0.44 4.83
CA ASP A 105 -23.80 -0.14 6.24
C ASP A 105 -22.51 0.71 6.35
N ASP A 106 -21.90 1.10 5.22
CA ASP A 106 -20.57 1.68 5.20
C ASP A 106 -20.58 3.17 4.84
N CYS A 107 -20.05 3.99 5.75
CA CYS A 107 -19.75 5.41 5.54
C CYS A 107 -18.28 5.70 5.95
N GLY A 108 -17.34 5.06 5.25
CA GLY A 108 -15.90 5.22 5.48
C GLY A 108 -15.09 5.57 4.22
N GLY A 109 -14.12 6.48 4.37
CA GLY A 109 -13.16 6.82 3.33
C GLY A 109 -12.04 5.80 3.21
N LEU A 110 -11.69 5.42 1.98
CA LEU A 110 -10.58 4.50 1.67
C LEU A 110 -9.60 5.16 0.70
N TYR A 111 -9.07 6.30 1.11
CA TYR A 111 -8.11 7.06 0.33
C TYR A 111 -6.85 7.32 1.15
N ILE A 112 -5.74 7.53 0.45
CA ILE A 112 -4.46 7.91 1.06
C ILE A 112 -4.14 9.37 0.78
N LYS A 113 -3.21 9.93 1.54
CA LYS A 113 -2.64 11.27 1.34
C LYS A 113 -1.13 11.11 1.11
N VAL A 114 -0.59 11.81 0.11
CA VAL A 114 0.83 11.79 -0.27
C VAL A 114 1.37 13.21 -0.28
#